data_AF-A0A7Y0IAR0-F1
#
_entry.id   AF-A0A7Y0IAR0-F1
#
_cell.length_a   1.000
_cell.length_b   1.000
_cell.length_c   1.000
_cell.angle_alpha   90.00
_cell.angle_beta   90.00
_cell.angle_gamma   90.00
#
_symmetry.space_group_name_H-M   'P 1'
#
loop_
_entity.id
_entity.type
_entity.pdbx_description
1 polymer ?
#
loop_
_entity_poly.entity_id
_entity_poly.type
_entity_poly.pdbx_seq_one_letter_code
_entity_poly.pdbx_strand_id
1 'polypeptide(L)'
;MIQKELTELTDEELLHEAKKRKSAAIINAILIGFLIGIVFFSVMKNSLGFLTLIPLFFAYKLINNSKYNNQELENLLKERGLK
;
A
#
# COMPACT_ATOMS: atom_id res chain seq x y z
N MET A 1 7.27 19.50 -0.64
CA MET A 1 8.33 18.69 0.00
C MET A 1 9.17 18.11 -1.13
N ILE A 2 10.45 18.43 -1.18
CA ILE A 2 11.37 17.85 -2.18
C ILE A 2 11.49 16.37 -1.83
N GLN A 3 11.09 15.50 -2.75
CA GLN A 3 11.24 14.07 -2.63
C GLN A 3 12.73 13.81 -2.79
N LYS A 4 13.48 13.64 -1.68
CA LYS A 4 14.87 13.19 -1.77
C LYS A 4 14.85 11.83 -2.47
N GLU A 5 15.68 11.69 -3.49
CA GLU A 5 15.82 10.42 -4.20
C GLU A 5 16.26 9.34 -3.21
N LEU A 6 15.81 8.10 -3.38
CA LEU A 6 16.13 7.00 -2.46
C LEU A 6 17.64 6.81 -2.27
N THR A 7 18.43 7.19 -3.28
CA THR A 7 19.90 7.20 -3.30
C THR A 7 20.53 8.21 -2.33
N GLU A 8 19.84 9.31 -1.99
CA GLU A 8 20.34 10.35 -1.09
C GLU A 8 20.08 10.06 0.40
N LEU A 9 19.32 9.01 0.70
CA LEU A 9 19.01 8.61 2.09
C LEU A 9 20.21 7.89 2.73
N THR A 10 20.40 8.14 4.03
CA THR A 10 21.34 7.37 4.84
C THR A 10 20.83 5.95 5.08
N ASP A 11 21.71 5.04 5.51
CA ASP A 11 21.35 3.63 5.70
C ASP A 11 20.26 3.42 6.75
N GLU A 12 20.26 4.23 7.82
CA GLU A 12 19.20 4.21 8.83
C GLU A 12 17.86 4.72 8.28
N GLU A 13 17.89 5.80 7.49
CA GLU A 13 16.69 6.35 6.84
C GLU A 13 16.13 5.38 5.80
N LEU A 14 16.98 4.68 5.05
CA LEU A 14 16.58 3.63 4.10
C LEU A 14 15.89 2.46 4.78
N LEU A 15 16.45 1.97 5.89
CA LEU A 15 15.83 0.89 6.68
C LEU A 15 14.49 1.32 7.29
N HIS A 16 14.40 2.57 7.74
CA HIS A 16 13.16 3.13 8.26
C HIS A 16 12.09 3.26 7.17
N GLU A 17 12.46 3.76 5.98
CA GLU A 17 11.57 3.85 4.82
C GLU A 17 11.11 2.44 4.38
N ALA A 18 12.00 1.45 4.39
CA ALA A 18 11.65 0.06 4.08
C ALA A 18 10.62 -0.54 5.05
N LYS A 19 10.81 -0.32 6.36
CA LYS A 19 9.83 -0.73 7.38
C LYS A 19 8.49 -0.02 7.17
N LYS A 20 8.51 1.29 6.91
CA LYS A 20 7.31 2.08 6.67
C LYS A 20 6.53 1.59 5.44
N ARG A 21 7.22 1.31 4.33
CA ARG A 21 6.61 0.75 3.12
C ARG A 21 6.01 -0.63 3.36
N LYS A 22 6.69 -1.50 4.11
CA LYS A 22 6.18 -2.81 4.50
C LYS A 22 4.90 -2.69 5.35
N SER A 23 4.91 -1.84 6.37
CA SER A 23 3.73 -1.59 7.20
C SER A 23 2.57 -1.00 6.40
N ALA A 24 2.84 -0.06 5.50
CA ALA A 24 1.82 0.50 4.61
C ALA A 24 1.21 -0.57 3.69
N ALA A 25 2.02 -1.50 3.16
CA ALA A 25 1.54 -2.60 2.34
C ALA A 25 0.59 -3.53 3.12
N ILE A 26 0.92 -3.84 4.38
CA ILE A 26 0.07 -4.65 5.26
C ILE A 26 -1.26 -3.93 5.54
N ILE A 27 -1.21 -2.65 5.90
CA ILE A 27 -2.42 -1.85 6.14
C ILE A 27 -3.29 -1.79 4.89
N ASN A 28 -2.68 -1.57 3.72
CA ASN A 28 -3.40 -1.56 2.45
C ASN A 28 -4.07 -2.91 2.15
N ALA A 29 -3.38 -4.03 2.40
CA ALA A 29 -3.94 -5.36 2.21
C ALA A 29 -5.13 -5.62 3.15
N ILE A 30 -5.04 -5.20 4.43
CA ILE A 30 -6.14 -5.29 5.40
C ILE A 30 -7.33 -4.45 4.94
N LEU A 31 -7.08 -3.21 4.51
CA LEU A 31 -8.14 -2.33 4.00
C LEU A 31 -8.83 -2.94 2.78
N ILE A 32 -8.07 -3.44 1.80
CA ILE A 32 -8.65 -4.09 0.61
C ILE A 32 -9.51 -5.30 1.03
N GLY A 33 -9.01 -6.17 1.91
CA GLY A 33 -9.79 -7.31 2.42
C GLY A 33 -11.07 -6.89 3.13
N PHE A 34 -11.00 -5.85 3.96
CA PHE A 34 -12.17 -5.27 4.65
C PHE A 34 -13.21 -4.73 3.66
N LEU A 35 -12.77 -4.00 2.63
CA LEU A 35 -13.65 -3.44 1.60
C LEU A 35 -14.33 -4.54 0.79
N ILE A 36 -13.60 -5.59 0.41
CA ILE A 36 -14.16 -6.78 -0.26
C ILE A 36 -15.19 -7.46 0.65
N GLY A 37 -14.89 -7.59 1.95
CA GLY A 37 -15.82 -8.15 2.93
C GLY A 37 -17.13 -7.37 3.03
N ILE A 38 -17.08 -6.04 3.04
CA ILE A 38 -18.27 -5.18 3.02
C ILE A 38 -19.09 -5.40 1.75
N VAL A 39 -18.44 -5.45 0.58
CA VAL A 39 -19.12 -5.71 -0.70
C VAL A 39 -19.79 -7.08 -0.68
N PHE A 40 -19.11 -8.12 -0.21
CA PHE A 40 -19.67 -9.48 -0.11
C PHE A 40 -20.87 -9.54 0.84
N PHE A 41 -20.79 -8.91 2.01
CA PHE A 41 -21.90 -8.82 2.96
C PHE A 41 -23.10 -8.06 2.37
N SER A 42 -22.85 -6.97 1.64
CA SER A 42 -23.88 -6.19 0.98
C SER A 42 -24.60 -7.00 -0.12
N VAL A 43 -23.87 -7.76 -0.93
CA VAL A 43 -24.45 -8.69 -1.92
C VAL A 43 -25.34 -9.73 -1.22
N MET A 44 -24.85 -10.35 -0.14
CA MET A 44 -25.60 -11.35 0.61
C MET A 44 -26.90 -10.79 1.23
N LYS A 45 -26.88 -9.51 1.64
CA LYS A 45 -28.05 -8.80 2.17
C LYS A 45 -28.92 -8.16 1.09
N ASN A 46 -28.58 -8.36 -0.19
CA ASN A 46 -29.23 -7.73 -1.35
C ASN A 46 -29.34 -6.20 -1.26
N SER A 47 -28.41 -5.58 -0.53
CA SER A 47 -28.34 -4.13 -0.28
C SER A 47 -27.31 -3.49 -1.21
N LEU A 48 -27.34 -3.89 -2.48
CA LEU A 48 -26.52 -3.34 -3.55
C LEU A 48 -27.00 -1.92 -3.87
N GLY A 49 -26.58 -0.96 -3.05
CA GLY A 49 -26.89 0.45 -3.22
C GLY A 49 -25.65 1.31 -3.40
N PHE A 50 -25.82 2.63 -3.46
CA PHE A 50 -24.73 3.60 -3.57
C PHE A 50 -23.62 3.41 -2.53
N LEU A 51 -23.94 2.85 -1.36
CA LEU A 51 -22.99 2.55 -0.30
C LEU A 51 -21.94 1.49 -0.69
N THR A 52 -22.15 0.67 -1.73
CA THR A 52 -21.13 -0.29 -2.23
C THR A 52 -20.12 0.35 -3.18
N LEU A 53 -20.48 1.48 -3.81
CA LEU A 53 -19.60 2.25 -4.68
C LEU A 53 -18.46 2.90 -3.89
N ILE A 54 -18.72 3.29 -2.64
CA ILE A 54 -17.71 3.90 -1.77
C ILE A 54 -16.57 2.89 -1.51
N PRO A 55 -16.82 1.66 -1.00
CA PRO A 55 -15.78 0.66 -0.85
C PRO A 55 -15.05 0.33 -2.14
N LEU A 56 -15.79 0.23 -3.26
CA LEU A 56 -15.22 -0.10 -4.56
C LEU A 56 -14.26 0.99 -5.06
N PHE A 57 -14.63 2.26 -4.88
CA PHE A 57 -13.79 3.41 -5.21
C PHE A 57 -12.52 3.44 -4.37
N PHE A 58 -12.63 3.21 -3.05
CA PHE A 58 -11.47 3.14 -2.17
C PHE A 58 -10.53 1.99 -2.53
N ALA A 59 -11.06 0.80 -2.83
CA ALA A 59 -10.26 -0.33 -3.26
C ALA A 59 -9.51 -0.01 -4.57
N TYR A 60 -10.21 0.54 -5.57
CA TYR A 60 -9.60 0.97 -6.83
C TYR A 60 -8.49 2.00 -6.60
N LYS A 61 -8.76 3.03 -5.78
CA LYS A 61 -7.78 4.07 -5.46
C LYS A 61 -6.55 3.48 -4.76
N LEU A 62 -6.73 2.52 -3.85
CA LEU A 62 -5.63 1.91 -3.10
C LEU A 62 -4.75 1.02 -3.97
N ILE A 63 -5.37 0.25 -4.88
CA ILE A 63 -4.67 -0.55 -5.89
C ILE A 63 -3.88 0.36 -6.84
N ASN A 64 -4.50 1.43 -7.34
CA ASN A 64 -3.85 2.33 -8.30
C ASN A 64 -2.79 3.24 -7.64
N ASN A 65 -2.83 3.43 -6.31
CA ASN A 65 -1.77 4.12 -5.56
C ASN A 65 -0.55 3.22 -5.28
N SER A 66 -0.57 1.94 -5.65
CA SER A 66 0.52 1.02 -5.34
C SER A 66 1.79 1.23 -6.18
N LYS A 67 2.10 2.48 -6.58
CA LYS A 67 3.43 2.94 -7.02
C LYS A 67 4.54 2.74 -5.97
N TYR A 68 4.36 1.83 -5.02
CA TYR A 68 5.43 1.21 -4.26
C TYR A 68 6.21 0.30 -5.22
N ASN A 69 6.99 0.89 -6.12
CA ASN A 69 8.06 0.18 -6.81
C ASN A 69 9.12 -0.16 -5.76
N ASN A 70 8.84 -1.16 -4.93
CA ASN A 70 9.72 -1.61 -3.87
C ASN A 70 11.01 -2.20 -4.45
N GLN A 71 11.04 -2.52 -5.74
CA GLN A 71 12.25 -3.02 -6.41
C GLN A 71 13.41 -2.03 -6.31
N GLU A 72 13.17 -0.73 -6.45
CA GLU A 72 14.24 0.27 -6.38
C GLU A 72 14.84 0.37 -4.97
N LEU A 73 13.97 0.44 -3.95
CA LEU A 73 14.37 0.41 -2.55
C LEU A 73 15.08 -0.92 -2.19
N GLU A 74 14.56 -2.06 -2.65
CA GLU A 74 15.16 -3.37 -2.38
C GLU A 74 16.51 -3.55 -3.07
N ASN A 75 16.68 -3.02 -4.29
CA ASN A 75 17.96 -3.04 -4.99
C ASN A 75 18.99 -2.19 -4.23
N LEU A 76 18.63 -0.99 -3.77
CA LEU A 76 19.52 -0.13 -2.99
C LEU A 76 19.90 -0.75 -1.63
N LEU A 77 18.96 -1.42 -0.96
CA LEU A 77 19.25 -2.13 0.30
C LEU A 77 20.23 -3.30 0.09
N LYS A 78 20.10 -4.04 -1.03
CA LYS A 78 21.02 -5.13 -1.39
C LYS A 78 22.40 -4.60 -1.79
N GLU A 79 22.45 -3.53 -2.58
CA GLU A 79 23.69 -2.89 -3.02
C GLU A 79 24.54 -2.40 -1.83
N ARG A 80 23.88 -1.91 -0.77
CA ARG A 80 24.53 -1.45 0.46
C ARG A 80 24.72 -2.56 1.52
N GLY A 81 24.37 -3.80 1.23
CA GLY A 81 24.53 -4.93 2.16
C GLY A 81 23.64 -4.88 3.41
N LEU A 82 22.53 -4.15 3.35
CA LEU A 82 21.57 -3.98 4.46
C LEU A 82 20.47 -5.07 4.46
N LYS A 83 20.42 -5.92 3.43
CA LYS A 83 19.46 -7.04 3.30
C LYS A 83 19.97 -8.13 2.36
#